data_AF-A0A8H4ETA9-F1
#
_entry.id   AF-A0A8H4ETA9-F1
#
_cell.length_a   1.000
_cell.length_b   1.000
_cell.length_c   1.000
_cell.angle_alpha   90.00
_cell.angle_beta   90.00
_cell.angle_gamma   90.00
#
_symmetry.space_group_name_H-M   'P 1'
#
loop_
_entity.id
_entity.type
_entity.pdbx_description
1 polymer ?
#
loop_
_entity_poly.entity_id
_entity_poly.type
_entity_poly.pdbx_seq_one_letter_code
_entity_poly.pdbx_strand_id
1 'polypeptide(L)'
;MDFVLPTAWNIDDKSQFVSIDSSGLKVNYTDLNDYEAVVIRANNPIPSQCGIFYFEIEIINEGKNGMIGVGYCTKQNNINDFMPGRNYVEYKENEENKSWG
;
A
#
# COMPACT_ATOMS: atom_id res chain seq x y z
N MET A 1 23.79 15.89 8.00
CA MET A 1 22.48 15.52 7.45
C MET A 1 22.15 14.18 8.06
N ASP A 2 21.13 14.12 8.90
CA ASP A 2 20.72 12.88 9.52
C ASP A 2 19.73 12.18 8.59
N PHE A 3 20.06 10.95 8.19
CA PHE A 3 19.17 10.12 7.39
C PHE A 3 18.21 9.41 8.33
N VAL A 4 16.94 9.79 8.32
CA VAL A 4 15.92 9.21 9.19
C VAL A 4 15.37 7.95 8.53
N LEU A 5 15.45 6.83 9.24
CA LEU A 5 14.87 5.56 8.80
C LEU A 5 13.35 5.55 8.99
N PRO A 6 12.60 4.79 8.19
CA PRO A 6 11.21 4.46 8.51
C PRO A 6 11.16 3.69 9.82
N THR A 7 10.40 4.19 10.78
CA THR A 7 10.27 3.60 12.14
C THR A 7 8.83 3.35 12.55
N ALA A 8 7.85 3.95 11.87
CA ALA A 8 6.43 3.84 12.17
C ALA A 8 5.59 4.15 10.93
N TRP A 9 4.30 3.86 11.00
CA TRP A 9 3.31 4.31 10.02
C TRP A 9 3.08 5.81 10.11
N ASN A 10 2.76 6.42 8.97
CA ASN A 10 2.49 7.85 8.89
C ASN A 10 0.99 8.12 9.11
N ILE A 11 0.66 8.91 10.15
CA ILE A 11 -0.72 9.27 10.46
C ILE A 11 -1.33 10.23 9.45
N ASP A 12 -0.50 11.04 8.78
CA ASP A 12 -0.92 12.04 7.80
C ASP A 12 -0.93 11.49 6.36
N ASP A 13 -0.34 10.31 6.15
CA ASP A 13 -0.15 9.70 4.82
C ASP A 13 -0.77 8.30 4.76
N LYS A 14 -2.10 8.29 4.94
CA LYS A 14 -2.96 7.11 4.98
C LYS A 14 -4.34 7.39 4.38
N SER A 15 -5.01 6.36 3.87
CA SER A 15 -6.41 6.47 3.45
C SER A 15 -7.37 6.70 4.63
N GLN A 16 -8.62 7.07 4.33
CA GLN A 16 -9.64 7.42 5.32
C GLN A 16 -9.96 6.29 6.32
N PHE A 17 -10.09 5.05 5.86
CA PHE A 17 -10.54 3.91 6.68
C PHE A 17 -9.38 3.11 7.29
N VAL A 18 -8.37 3.84 7.78
CA VAL A 18 -7.18 3.28 8.42
C VAL A 18 -7.02 3.92 9.80
N SER A 19 -6.93 3.08 10.83
CA SER A 19 -6.55 3.49 12.19
C SER A 19 -5.18 2.94 12.54
N ILE A 20 -4.41 3.74 13.29
CA ILE A 20 -3.09 3.37 13.80
C ILE A 20 -3.18 3.39 15.32
N ASP A 21 -2.59 2.40 15.98
CA ASP A 21 -2.50 2.38 17.43
C ASP A 21 -1.52 3.45 17.97
N SER A 22 -1.44 3.56 19.30
CA SER A 22 -0.55 4.53 19.95
C SER A 22 0.95 4.21 19.76
N SER A 23 1.31 2.98 19.40
CA SER A 23 2.69 2.62 19.09
C SER A 23 3.13 3.11 17.71
N GLY A 24 2.18 3.39 16.81
CA GLY A 24 2.48 3.73 15.43
C GLY A 24 2.83 2.52 14.56
N LEU A 25 2.71 1.29 15.07
CA LEU A 25 3.16 0.06 14.39
C LEU A 25 2.01 -0.87 14.03
N LYS A 26 0.85 -0.76 14.69
CA LYS A 26 -0.32 -1.58 14.38
C LYS A 26 -1.33 -0.78 13.59
N VAL A 27 -1.78 -1.38 12.49
CA VAL A 27 -2.80 -0.82 11.60
C VAL A 27 -4.06 -1.67 11.67
N ASN A 28 -5.22 -1.03 11.71
CA ASN A 28 -6.51 -1.70 11.53
C ASN A 28 -7.27 -1.05 10.38
N TYR A 29 -7.83 -1.91 9.52
CA TYR A 29 -8.84 -1.53 8.53
C TYR A 29 -10.17 -1.27 9.24
N THR A 30 -10.81 -0.14 8.95
CA THR A 30 -12.03 0.29 9.66
C THR A 30 -13.23 0.52 8.75
N ASP A 31 -13.15 0.20 7.46
CA ASP A 31 -14.33 0.25 6.59
C ASP A 31 -15.21 -0.95 6.87
N LEU A 32 -16.47 -0.69 7.20
CA LEU A 32 -17.47 -1.72 7.47
C LEU A 32 -18.07 -2.28 6.18
N ASN A 33 -17.95 -1.55 5.08
CA ASN A 33 -18.58 -1.90 3.82
C ASN A 33 -17.67 -2.68 2.87
N ASP A 34 -16.36 -2.70 3.13
CA ASP A 34 -15.35 -3.51 2.41
C ASP A 34 -15.35 -3.24 0.89
N TYR A 35 -15.57 -1.99 0.50
CA TYR A 35 -15.70 -1.61 -0.92
C TYR A 35 -14.39 -1.12 -1.54
N GLU A 36 -13.50 -0.53 -0.74
CA GLU A 36 -12.31 0.14 -1.24
C GLU A 36 -11.02 -0.40 -0.61
N ALA A 37 -10.00 -0.55 -1.46
CA ALA A 37 -8.64 -0.79 -1.00
C ALA A 37 -8.12 0.46 -0.26
N VAL A 38 -7.45 0.23 0.86
CA VAL A 38 -6.80 1.29 1.64
C VAL A 38 -5.29 1.13 1.63
N VAL A 39 -4.59 2.25 1.70
CA VAL A 39 -3.12 2.29 1.72
C VAL A 39 -2.65 3.15 2.88
N ILE A 40 -1.50 2.77 3.44
CA ILE A 40 -0.76 3.56 4.41
C ILE A 40 0.74 3.47 4.10
N ARG A 41 1.46 4.58 4.27
CA ARG A 41 2.92 4.65 4.07
C ARG A 41 3.65 4.82 5.40
N ALA A 42 4.93 4.44 5.41
CA ALA A 42 5.81 4.72 6.55
C ALA A 42 6.07 6.23 6.70
N ASN A 43 6.44 6.65 7.90
CA ASN A 43 6.74 8.05 8.24
C ASN A 43 7.92 8.65 7.46
N ASN A 44 8.83 7.80 6.98
CA ASN A 44 9.99 8.20 6.18
C ASN A 44 10.20 7.24 4.99
N PRO A 45 10.78 7.71 3.87
CA PRO A 45 11.23 6.82 2.81
C PRO A 45 12.45 6.01 3.27
N ILE A 46 12.70 4.87 2.63
CA ILE A 46 13.94 4.11 2.81
C ILE A 46 15.12 4.94 2.25
N PRO A 47 16.13 5.31 3.08
CA PRO A 47 17.29 6.04 2.58
C PRO A 47 18.12 5.21 1.60
N SER A 48 18.59 5.83 0.51
CA SER A 48 19.44 5.16 -0.48
C SER A 48 20.78 4.69 0.10
N GLN A 49 21.17 5.24 1.25
CA GLN A 49 22.39 4.92 1.99
C GLN A 49 22.31 3.56 2.71
N CYS A 50 21.11 2.97 2.88
CA CYS A 50 20.96 1.70 3.60
C CYS A 50 21.71 0.55 2.93
N GLY A 51 21.88 0.58 1.60
CA GLY A 51 22.37 -0.55 0.82
C GLY A 51 21.35 -1.70 0.79
N ILE A 52 21.09 -2.31 1.95
CA ILE A 52 20.04 -3.30 2.17
C ILE A 52 19.11 -2.78 3.27
N PHE A 53 17.81 -2.82 3.02
CA PHE A 53 16.77 -2.50 3.99
C PHE A 53 15.85 -3.69 4.18
N TYR A 54 15.47 -3.95 5.43
CA TYR A 54 14.64 -5.09 5.82
C TYR A 54 13.50 -4.64 6.73
N PHE A 55 12.31 -5.17 6.50
CA PHE A 55 11.15 -5.00 7.36
C PHE A 55 10.27 -6.25 7.26
N GLU A 56 9.49 -6.49 8.32
CA GLU A 56 8.51 -7.56 8.39
C GLU A 56 7.15 -6.99 8.72
N ILE A 57 6.11 -7.68 8.27
CA ILE A 57 4.71 -7.37 8.60
C ILE A 57 4.07 -8.66 9.09
N GLU A 58 3.50 -8.62 10.29
CA GLU A 58 2.69 -9.70 10.84
C GLU A 58 1.22 -9.49 10.49
N ILE A 59 0.58 -10.50 9.88
CA ILE A 59 -0.86 -10.47 9.62
C ILE A 59 -1.61 -10.99 10.84
N ILE A 60 -2.15 -10.08 11.63
CA ILE A 60 -2.90 -10.41 12.85
C ILE A 60 -4.33 -10.89 12.52
N ASN A 61 -4.94 -10.32 11.48
CA ASN A 61 -6.30 -10.64 11.03
C ASN A 61 -6.41 -10.36 9.52
N GLU A 62 -6.81 -11.38 8.74
CA GLU A 62 -6.96 -11.27 7.29
C GLU A 62 -8.30 -10.67 6.84
N GLY A 63 -9.24 -10.47 7.77
CA GLY A 63 -10.57 -9.95 7.47
C GLY A 63 -11.41 -10.93 6.65
N LYS A 64 -12.37 -10.41 5.89
CA LYS A 64 -13.34 -11.23 5.14
C LYS A 64 -12.74 -11.89 3.91
N ASN A 65 -11.94 -11.14 3.14
CA ASN A 65 -11.43 -11.56 1.84
C ASN A 65 -9.90 -11.78 1.82
N GLY A 66 -9.18 -11.50 2.90
CA GLY A 66 -7.73 -11.71 2.96
C GLY A 66 -6.91 -10.83 1.99
N MET A 67 -7.49 -9.76 1.46
CA MET A 67 -6.84 -8.91 0.46
C MET A 67 -5.84 -7.96 1.11
N ILE A 68 -4.60 -8.43 1.27
CA ILE A 68 -3.53 -7.65 1.89
C ILE A 68 -2.34 -7.56 0.93
N GLY A 69 -1.96 -6.34 0.56
CA GLY A 69 -0.76 -6.05 -0.23
C GLY A 69 0.32 -5.42 0.63
N VAL A 70 1.52 -6.02 0.66
CA VAL A 70 2.71 -5.47 1.32
C VAL A 70 3.77 -5.18 0.28
N GLY A 71 4.34 -3.98 0.30
CA GLY A 71 5.38 -3.60 -0.65
C GLY A 71 5.79 -2.14 -0.53
N TYR A 72 6.28 -1.59 -1.63
CA TYR A 72 6.78 -0.22 -1.72
C TYR A 72 5.97 0.59 -2.74
N CYS A 73 5.96 1.91 -2.54
CA CYS A 73 5.38 2.88 -3.45
C CYS A 73 6.14 4.21 -3.34
N THR A 74 5.96 5.10 -4.31
CA THR A 74 6.47 6.47 -4.23
C THR A 74 5.42 7.38 -3.60
N LYS A 75 5.85 8.56 -3.16
CA LYS A 75 4.91 9.59 -2.65
C LYS A 75 3.92 10.08 -3.71
N GLN A 76 4.21 9.90 -5.00
CA GLN A 76 3.31 10.31 -6.09
C GLN A 76 2.13 9.36 -6.29
N ASN A 77 2.18 8.13 -5.77
CA ASN A 77 1.06 7.20 -5.87
C ASN A 77 -0.14 7.73 -5.07
N ASN A 78 -1.32 7.68 -5.70
CA ASN A 78 -2.58 7.97 -5.04
C ASN A 78 -2.93 6.84 -4.07
N ILE A 79 -3.05 7.17 -2.79
CA ILE A 79 -3.36 6.23 -1.71
C ILE A 79 -4.78 5.65 -1.77
N ASN A 80 -5.67 6.21 -2.60
CA ASN A 80 -7.06 5.75 -2.72
C ASN A 80 -7.32 4.82 -3.91
N ASP A 81 -6.33 4.61 -4.77
CA ASP A 81 -6.47 3.79 -5.97
C ASP A 81 -5.16 3.08 -6.29
N PHE A 82 -4.70 2.27 -5.33
CA PHE A 82 -3.51 1.45 -5.49
C PHE A 82 -3.49 0.29 -4.52
N MET A 83 -2.97 -0.85 -4.97
CA MET A 83 -2.48 -1.93 -4.10
C MET A 83 -1.01 -2.18 -4.45
N PRO A 84 -0.11 -2.28 -3.47
CA PRO A 84 1.29 -2.64 -3.71
C PRO A 84 1.42 -3.87 -4.59
N GLY A 85 2.22 -3.78 -5.66
CA GLY A 85 2.44 -4.88 -6.60
C GLY A 85 1.33 -5.12 -7.62
N ARG A 86 0.22 -4.34 -7.59
CA ARG A 86 -0.83 -4.42 -8.62
C ARG A 86 -0.36 -3.67 -9.87
N ASN A 87 -0.04 -4.41 -10.93
CA ASN A 87 0.19 -3.82 -12.25
C ASN A 87 -1.15 -3.37 -12.84
N TYR A 88 -1.36 -2.07 -12.95
CA TYR A 88 -2.38 -1.53 -13.85
C TYR A 88 -1.85 -1.72 -15.28
N VAL A 89 -2.03 -2.92 -15.82
CA VAL A 89 -1.93 -3.09 -17.27
C VAL A 89 -3.17 -2.38 -17.80
N GLU A 90 -3.00 -1.20 -18.39
CA GLU A 90 -4.05 -0.62 -19.24
C GLU A 90 -4.33 -1.65 -20.32
N TYR A 91 -5.42 -2.42 -20.19
CA TYR A 91 -5.99 -3.13 -21.31
C TYR A 91 -6.48 -2.05 -22.27
N LYS A 92 -5.63 -1.61 -23.19
CA LYS A 92 -6.09 -0.97 -24.40
C LYS A 92 -6.80 -2.06 -25.18
N GLU A 93 -8.12 -2.14 -25.05
CA GLU A 93 -8.95 -2.82 -26.04
C GLU A 93 -8.66 -2.17 -27.39
N ASN A 94 -7.75 -2.77 -28.15
CA ASN A 94 -7.70 -2.53 -29.58
C ASN A 94 -8.93 -3.24 -30.15
N GLU A 95 -10.00 -2.48 -30.36
CA GLU A 95 -11.10 -2.88 -31.24
C GLU A 95 -10.57 -3.05 -32.68
N GLU A 96 -9.88 -4.15 -32.95
CA GLU A 96 -9.68 -4.64 -34.30
C GLU A 96 -10.25 -6.05 -34.42
N ASN A 97 -11.57 -6.10 -34.59
CA ASN A 97 -12.26 -7.21 -35.24
C ASN A 97 -11.57 -7.53 -36.57
N LYS A 98 -10.86 -8.67 -36.71
CA LYS A 98 -10.85 -9.49 -37.94
C LYS A 98 -10.59 -10.98 -37.67
N SER A 99 -11.67 -11.75 -37.77
CA SER A 99 -11.81 -13.11 -38.32
C SER A 99 -10.68 -14.12 -38.11
N TRP A 100 -10.93 -15.12 -37.27
CA TRP A 100 -10.26 -16.42 -37.37
C TRP A 100 -11.20 -17.40 -38.08
N GLY A 101 -10.73 -17.93 -39.21
CA GLY A 101 -11.38 -19.05 -39.89
C GLY A 101 -11.21 -20.37 -39.14
#